data_AF-A0A952HKI8-F1
#
_entry.id   AF-A0A952HKI8-F1
#
_cell.length_a   1.000
_cell.length_b   1.000
_cell.length_c   1.000
_cell.angle_alpha   90.00
_cell.angle_beta   90.00
_cell.angle_gamma   90.00
#
_symmetry.space_group_name_H-M   'P 1'
#
loop_
_entity.id
_entity.type
_entity.pdbx_description
1 polymer ?
#
loop_
_entity_poly.entity_id
_entity_poly.type
_entity_poly.pdbx_seq_one_letter_code
_entity_poly.pdbx_strand_id
1 'polypeptide(L)' 'MLIENFWYPVDSDFIESISYCSDSKIIGIRMTGEDYFYHFELLEEEEVSELFFAFYHSESKGKFYWEIFKGKKNK' A
#
# COMPACT_ATOMS: atom_id res chain seq x y z
N MET A 1 8.17 -8.27 11.84
CA MET A 1 7.17 -8.71 10.84
C MET A 1 7.75 -8.32 9.48
N LEU A 2 8.38 -9.26 8.79
CA LEU A 2 8.87 -9.04 7.43
C LEU A 2 7.63 -9.18 6.55
N ILE A 3 7.18 -8.09 5.91
CA ILE A 3 6.33 -8.26 4.74
C ILE A 3 7.13 -9.14 3.79
N GLU A 4 6.58 -10.29 3.43
CA GLU A 4 7.25 -11.22 2.53
C GLU A 4 7.76 -10.44 1.32
N ASN A 5 9.01 -10.70 0.92
CA ASN A 5 9.92 -9.88 0.11
C ASN A 5 9.43 -9.37 -1.28
N PHE A 6 8.14 -9.46 -1.58
CA PHE A 6 7.53 -9.09 -2.85
C PHE A 6 7.01 -7.66 -2.81
N TRP A 7 7.88 -6.76 -3.29
CA TRP A 7 7.51 -5.42 -3.69
C TRP A 7 7.13 -5.43 -5.18
N TYR A 8 5.90 -5.05 -5.48
CA TYR A 8 5.37 -4.97 -6.83
C TYR A 8 5.64 -3.57 -7.38
N PRO A 9 6.49 -3.43 -8.41
CA PRO A 9 6.81 -2.12 -8.98
C PRO A 9 5.58 -1.50 -9.62
N VAL A 10 5.47 -0.18 -9.55
CA VAL A 10 4.36 0.57 -10.14
C VAL A 10 4.90 1.69 -11.02
N ASP A 11 4.11 2.07 -12.02
CA ASP A 11 4.42 3.23 -12.87
C ASP A 11 3.96 4.51 -12.17
N SER A 12 4.92 5.23 -11.57
CA SER A 12 4.68 6.50 -10.87
C SER A 12 5.99 7.27 -10.69
N ASP A 13 5.91 8.61 -10.75
CA ASP A 13 7.06 9.50 -10.58
C ASP A 13 7.69 9.46 -9.16
N PHE A 14 6.96 8.98 -8.16
CA PHE A 14 7.39 9.06 -6.75
C PHE A 14 7.02 7.87 -5.88
N ILE A 15 6.23 6.91 -6.40
CA ILE A 15 5.96 5.63 -5.75
C ILE A 15 6.66 4.56 -6.57
N GLU A 16 7.60 3.87 -5.97
CA GLU A 16 8.43 2.89 -6.67
C GLU A 16 7.76 1.52 -6.67
N SER A 17 7.12 1.14 -5.56
CA SER A 17 6.45 -0.15 -5.44
C SER A 17 5.43 -0.19 -4.30
N ILE A 18 4.58 -1.21 -4.33
CA ILE A 18 3.62 -1.56 -3.28
C ILE A 18 3.82 -3.01 -2.85
N SER A 19 3.58 -3.33 -1.59
CA SER A 19 3.61 -4.68 -1.04
C SER A 19 2.36 -4.95 -0.22
N TYR A 20 1.96 -6.21 -0.11
CA TYR A 20 0.81 -6.63 0.71
C TYR A 20 1.20 -7.85 1.54
N CYS A 21 0.83 -7.83 2.82
CA CYS A 21 0.93 -8.96 3.73
C CYS A 21 -0.48 -9.29 4.23
N SER A 22 -1.05 -10.39 3.73
CA SER A 22 -2.42 -10.82 4.00
C SER A 22 -2.66 -11.10 5.48
N ASP A 23 -1.81 -11.94 6.06
CA ASP A 23 -1.96 -12.42 7.44
C ASP A 23 -1.94 -11.28 8.45
N SER A 24 -1.25 -10.19 8.11
CA SER A 24 -1.08 -9.03 8.97
C SER A 24 -1.92 -7.83 8.53
N LYS A 25 -2.74 -7.93 7.48
CA LYS A 25 -3.58 -6.83 6.96
C LYS A 25 -2.78 -5.53 6.74
N ILE A 26 -1.54 -5.67 6.26
CA ILE A 26 -0.62 -4.55 6.03
C ILE A 26 -0.41 -4.33 4.54
N ILE A 27 -0.48 -3.06 4.12
CA ILE A 27 0.01 -2.60 2.82
C ILE A 27 1.25 -1.73 3.05
N GLY A 28 2.34 -2.09 2.37
CA GLY A 28 3.57 -1.29 2.30
C GLY A 28 3.59 -0.48 1.03
N ILE A 29 4.01 0.78 1.10
CA ILE A 29 4.20 1.67 -0.06
C ILE A 29 5.61 2.22 0.00
N ARG A 30 6.40 1.91 -1.03
CA ARG A 30 7.75 2.43 -1.19
C ARG A 30 7.69 3.66 -2.06
N MET A 31 8.07 4.78 -1.47
CA MET A 31 8.26 6.05 -2.14
C MET A 31 9.76 6.31 -2.29
N THR A 32 10.14 7.22 -3.18
CA THR A 32 11.56 7.53 -3.36
C THR A 32 12.20 8.00 -2.07
N GLY A 33 13.07 7.15 -1.51
CA GLY A 33 13.82 7.38 -0.27
C GLY A 33 13.11 6.99 1.02
N GLU A 34 11.85 6.53 1.00
CA GLU A 34 11.08 6.21 2.21
C GLU A 34 10.09 5.06 2.02
N ASP A 35 10.03 4.14 2.99
CA ASP A 35 9.04 3.06 3.04
C ASP A 35 7.96 3.37 4.08
N TYR A 36 6.70 3.26 3.67
CA TYR A 36 5.52 3.48 4.51
C TYR A 36 4.74 2.18 4.70
N PHE A 37 4.31 1.88 5.92
CA PHE A 37 3.51 0.69 6.21
C PHE A 37 2.19 1.06 6.87
N TYR A 38 1.10 0.57 6.31
CA TYR A 38 -0.27 0.85 6.74
C TYR A 38 -0.94 -0.43 7.20
N HIS A 39 -1.30 -0.47 8.48
CA HIS A 39 -2.04 -1.59 9.08
C HIS A 39 -3.54 -1.27 9.09
N PHE A 40 -4.36 -2.17 8.57
CA PHE A 40 -5.80 -1.99 8.46
C PHE A 40 -6.55 -2.90 9.44
N GLU A 41 -6.47 -2.57 10.72
CA GLU A 41 -7.05 -3.39 11.81
C GLU A 41 -8.57 -3.59 11.71
N LEU A 42 -9.27 -2.64 11.10
CA LEU A 42 -10.73 -2.63 10.99
C LEU A 42 -11.26 -3.26 9.70
N LEU A 43 -10.37 -3.63 8.77
CA LEU A 43 -10.75 -4.26 7.51
C LEU A 43 -10.55 -5.77 7.60
N GLU A 44 -11.35 -6.52 6.86
CA GLU A 44 -11.09 -7.93 6.61
C GLU A 44 -9.95 -8.11 5.60
N GLU A 45 -9.33 -9.29 5.62
CA GLU A 45 -8.21 -9.60 4.73
C GLU A 45 -8.57 -9.41 3.25
N GLU A 46 -9.78 -9.83 2.86
CA GLU A 46 -10.31 -9.65 1.51
C GLU A 46 -10.38 -8.16 1.11
N GLU A 47 -10.85 -7.30 2.01
CA GLU A 47 -10.94 -5.85 1.75
C GLU A 47 -9.55 -5.21 1.61
N VAL A 48 -8.56 -5.66 2.38
CA VAL A 48 -7.17 -5.17 2.25
C VAL A 48 -6.54 -5.67 0.95
N SER A 49 -6.82 -6.90 0.54
CA SER A 49 -6.42 -7.45 -0.76
C SER A 49 -7.03 -6.66 -1.91
N GLU A 50 -8.34 -6.37 -1.86
CA GLU A 50 -9.01 -5.52 -2.84
C GLU A 50 -8.41 -4.12 -2.89
N LEU A 51 -8.08 -3.53 -1.73
CA LEU A 51 -7.43 -2.23 -1.65
C LEU A 51 -6.05 -2.24 -2.30
N PHE A 52 -5.27 -3.30 -2.09
CA PHE A 52 -3.98 -3.51 -2.75
C PHE A 52 -4.15 -3.57 -4.28
N PHE A 53 -5.07 -4.39 -4.79
CA PHE A 53 -5.31 -4.52 -6.22
C PHE A 53 -5.84 -3.21 -6.83
N ALA A 54 -6.74 -2.51 -6.14
CA ALA A 54 -7.26 -1.23 -6.56
C ALA A 54 -6.15 -0.18 -6.68
N PHE A 55 -5.22 -0.14 -5.71
CA PHE A 55 -4.04 0.72 -5.82
C PHE A 55 -3.17 0.30 -7.00
N TYR A 56 -2.82 -0.99 -7.10
CA TYR A 56 -1.92 -1.52 -8.13
C TYR A 56 -2.42 -1.25 -9.56
N HIS A 57 -3.73 -1.35 -9.78
CA HIS A 57 -4.37 -1.11 -11.08
C HIS A 57 -4.91 0.31 -11.28
N SER A 58 -4.79 1.19 -10.28
CA SER A 58 -5.26 2.58 -10.40
C SER A 58 -4.55 3.33 -11.53
N GLU A 59 -5.28 4.22 -12.23
CA GLU A 59 -4.72 5.08 -13.27
C GLU A 59 -3.67 6.05 -12.73
N SER A 60 -3.82 6.49 -11.47
CA SER A 60 -2.88 7.40 -10.80
C SER A 60 -2.57 6.92 -9.39
N LYS A 61 -1.39 6.31 -9.23
CA LYS A 61 -0.85 5.84 -7.94
C LYS A 61 -0.76 6.96 -6.92
N GLY A 62 -0.31 8.13 -7.39
CA GLY A 62 -0.24 9.33 -6.58
C GLY A 62 -1.59 9.74 -6.03
N LYS A 63 -2.58 9.98 -6.89
CA LYS A 63 -3.93 10.38 -6.45
C LYS A 63 -4.52 9.38 -5.45
N PHE A 64 -4.42 8.08 -5.75
CA PHE A 64 -4.90 7.03 -4.85
C PHE A 64 -4.20 7.08 -3.48
N TYR A 65 -2.87 7.23 -3.47
CA TYR A 65 -2.10 7.41 -2.24
C TYR A 65 -2.62 8.58 -1.40
N TRP A 66 -2.86 9.73 -2.03
CA TRP A 66 -3.33 10.94 -1.34
C TRP A 66 -4.73 10.76 -0.75
N GLU A 67 -5.65 10.13 -1.48
CA GLU A 67 -7.04 9.96 -1.06
C GLU A 67 -7.20 8.89 0.02
N ILE A 68 -6.44 7.78 -0.06
CA ILE A 68 -6.66 6.61 0.79
C ILE A 68 -5.63 6.48 1.91
N PHE A 69 -4.36 6.76 1.62
CA PHE A 69 -3.25 6.43 2.51
C PHE A 69 -2.69 7.63 3.27
N LYS A 70 -2.52 8.79 2.62
CA LYS A 70 -1.85 9.94 3.23
C LYS A 70 -2.60 10.49 4.46
N GLY A 71 -3.92 10.39 4.47
CA GLY A 71 -4.75 10.78 5.62
C GLY A 71 -4.73 9.78 6.79
N LYS A 72 -4.31 8.53 6.55
CA LYS A 72 -4.28 7.44 7.54
C LYS A 72 -2.94 7.37 8.28
N LYS A 73 -2.34 8.51 8.62
CA LYS A 73 -1.16 8.53 9.50
C LYS A 73 -1.53 7.89 10.84
N ASN A 74 -0.88 6.77 11.16
CA ASN A 74 -0.89 6.19 12.50
C ASN A 74 -0.47 7.27 13.51
N LYS A 75 -1.34 7.51 14.49
CA LYS A 75 -0.95 8.06 15.80
C LYS A 75 -0.42 6.94 16.65
#